data_AF-A0A7X5INX7-F1
#
_entry.id   AF-A0A7X5INX7-F1
#
_cell.length_a   1.000
_cell.length_b   1.000
_cell.length_c   1.000
_cell.angle_alpha   90.00
_cell.angle_beta   90.00
_cell.angle_gamma   90.00
#
_symmetry.space_group_name_H-M   'P 1'
#
loop_
_entity.id
_entity.type
_entity.pdbx_description
1 polymer ?
#
loop_
_entity_poly.entity_id
_entity_poly.type
_entity_poly.pdbx_seq_one_letter_code
_entity_poly.pdbx_strand_id
1 'polypeptide(L)'
;MRFVKVKKEQEREGEKVKKLGRFLKAFFGVVCVIYVAVFIWLAVDTHKAEMVLGAVLFAVPTYFLLRKKKVKPEPQSPTAGAVRREASQYTPDAPEETLRDMRMYYTKEQIENDVRILSESFKLAQQTANIDTFTSRLALAQRTALTLLQAEKAGCKGILPGTSKTCDQVLSSVKDLKIAFLENSYIKETTEAMLLKTPSGQRKRMEAYLAKLEAHKTDFLDVADTYDKVVRDTKVLMP
;
A
#
# COMPACT_ATOMS: atom_id res chain seq x y z
N MET A 1 8.40 -49.60 8.92
CA MET A 1 7.28 -49.57 7.93
C MET A 1 6.14 -48.60 8.27
N ARG A 2 5.76 -48.34 9.53
CA ARG A 2 4.63 -47.45 9.87
C ARG A 2 4.83 -45.96 9.54
N PHE A 3 6.05 -45.43 9.65
CA PHE A 3 6.35 -44.02 9.35
C PHE A 3 6.23 -43.63 7.87
N VAL A 4 6.47 -44.57 6.95
CA VAL A 4 6.33 -44.33 5.50
C VAL A 4 4.86 -44.24 5.10
N LYS A 5 3.97 -44.92 5.83
CA LYS A 5 2.52 -44.92 5.57
C LYS A 5 1.87 -43.60 5.97
N VAL A 6 2.26 -43.04 7.12
CA VAL A 6 1.75 -41.75 7.64
C VAL A 6 2.16 -40.58 6.74
N LYS A 7 3.39 -40.58 6.22
CA LYS A 7 3.87 -39.51 5.31
C LYS A 7 3.14 -39.50 3.97
N LYS A 8 2.81 -40.69 3.42
CA LYS A 8 2.02 -40.85 2.19
C LYS A 8 0.54 -40.49 2.32
N GLU A 9 0.00 -40.50 3.54
CA GLU A 9 -1.38 -40.07 3.80
C GLU A 9 -1.46 -38.54 3.97
N GLN A 10 -0.49 -37.91 4.64
CA GLN A 10 -0.43 -36.46 4.76
C GLN A 10 -0.22 -35.73 3.41
N GLU A 11 0.61 -36.29 2.51
CA GLU A 11 0.79 -35.72 1.17
C GLU A 11 -0.46 -35.84 0.30
N ARG A 12 -1.24 -36.93 0.45
CA ARG A 12 -2.52 -37.10 -0.25
C ARG A 12 -3.61 -36.15 0.24
N GLU A 13 -3.69 -35.90 1.54
CA GLU A 13 -4.61 -34.92 2.13
C GLU A 13 -4.26 -33.49 1.70
N GLY A 14 -2.96 -33.13 1.69
CA GLY A 14 -2.50 -31.82 1.21
C GLY A 14 -2.78 -31.56 -0.27
N GLU A 15 -2.74 -32.60 -1.12
CA GLU A 15 -3.06 -32.48 -2.54
C GLU A 15 -4.58 -32.32 -2.79
N LYS A 16 -5.42 -33.01 -2.01
CA LYS A 16 -6.88 -32.87 -2.05
C LYS A 16 -7.32 -31.47 -1.63
N VAL A 17 -6.76 -30.91 -0.56
CA VAL A 17 -7.07 -29.54 -0.10
C VAL A 17 -6.67 -28.49 -1.15
N LYS A 18 -5.54 -28.68 -1.83
CA LYS A 18 -5.10 -27.79 -2.93
C LYS A 18 -5.97 -27.91 -4.18
N LYS A 19 -6.49 -29.11 -4.49
CA LYS A 19 -7.46 -29.32 -5.59
C LYS A 19 -8.83 -28.72 -5.25
N LEU A 20 -9.31 -28.89 -4.03
CA LEU A 20 -10.56 -28.32 -3.54
C LEU A 20 -10.52 -26.77 -3.52
N GLY A 21 -9.41 -26.19 -3.06
CA GLY A 21 -9.23 -24.73 -3.09
C GLY A 21 -9.15 -24.12 -4.49
N ARG A 22 -8.70 -24.89 -5.50
CA ARG A 22 -8.74 -24.46 -6.90
C ARG A 22 -10.15 -24.56 -7.49
N PHE A 23 -10.89 -25.63 -7.17
CA PHE A 23 -12.28 -25.81 -7.59
C PHE A 23 -13.20 -24.74 -7.00
N LEU A 24 -13.05 -24.43 -5.70
CA LEU A 24 -13.86 -23.41 -5.04
C LEU A 24 -13.61 -22.01 -5.61
N LYS A 25 -12.36 -21.68 -5.96
CA LYS A 25 -12.02 -20.42 -6.64
C LYS A 25 -12.59 -20.35 -8.05
N ALA A 26 -12.58 -21.45 -8.80
CA ALA A 26 -13.16 -21.51 -10.13
C ALA A 26 -14.70 -21.37 -10.08
N PHE A 27 -15.35 -22.09 -9.15
CA PHE A 27 -16.80 -22.03 -8.97
C PHE A 27 -17.26 -20.63 -8.54
N PHE A 28 -16.59 -20.02 -7.57
CA PHE A 28 -16.89 -18.66 -7.13
C PHE A 28 -16.67 -17.63 -8.25
N GLY A 29 -15.62 -17.81 -9.07
CA GLY A 29 -15.38 -16.97 -10.25
C GLY A 29 -16.52 -17.04 -11.27
N VAL A 30 -17.01 -18.24 -11.60
CA VAL A 30 -18.12 -18.43 -12.55
C VAL A 30 -19.41 -17.82 -12.02
N VAL A 31 -19.74 -18.04 -10.74
CA VAL A 31 -20.92 -17.45 -10.11
C VAL A 31 -20.85 -15.92 -10.15
N CYS A 32 -19.71 -15.32 -9.83
CA CYS A 32 -19.57 -13.86 -9.86
C CYS A 32 -19.71 -13.27 -11.27
N VAL A 33 -19.23 -13.95 -12.33
CA VAL A 33 -19.39 -13.47 -13.72
C VAL A 33 -20.86 -13.47 -14.13
N ILE A 34 -21.62 -14.50 -13.73
CA ILE A 34 -23.07 -14.57 -13.99
C ILE A 34 -23.79 -13.41 -13.28
N TYR A 35 -23.45 -13.12 -12.02
CA TYR A 35 -24.04 -11.99 -11.29
C TYR A 35 -23.73 -10.64 -11.94
N VAL A 36 -22.47 -10.41 -12.36
CA VAL A 36 -22.09 -9.17 -13.04
C VAL A 36 -22.89 -8.98 -14.33
N ALA A 37 -23.06 -10.04 -15.13
CA ALA A 37 -23.86 -9.97 -16.36
C ALA A 37 -25.34 -9.66 -16.09
N VAL A 38 -25.94 -10.28 -15.07
CA VAL A 38 -27.33 -10.01 -14.65
C VAL A 38 -27.50 -8.57 -14.15
N PHE A 39 -26.56 -8.06 -13.35
CA PHE A 39 -26.59 -6.69 -12.86
C PHE A 39 -26.43 -5.64 -13.96
N ILE A 40 -25.57 -5.90 -14.95
CA ILE A 40 -25.43 -5.03 -16.13
C ILE A 40 -26.73 -5.02 -16.93
N TRP A 41 -27.37 -6.18 -17.12
CA TRP A 41 -28.63 -6.26 -17.86
C TRP A 41 -29.77 -5.51 -17.15
N LEU A 42 -29.89 -5.65 -15.83
CA LEU A 42 -30.84 -4.90 -15.01
C LEU A 42 -30.55 -3.39 -14.93
N ALA A 43 -29.28 -2.98 -14.98
CA ALA A 43 -28.90 -1.56 -14.96
C ALA A 43 -29.30 -0.83 -16.25
N VAL A 44 -29.24 -1.52 -17.40
CA VAL A 44 -29.71 -1.00 -18.68
C VAL A 44 -31.24 -0.87 -18.72
N ASP A 45 -31.96 -1.80 -18.09
CA ASP A 45 -33.44 -1.82 -18.11
C ASP A 45 -34.08 -0.80 -17.13
N THR A 46 -33.40 -0.48 -16.02
CA THR A 46 -34.01 0.32 -14.93
C THR A 46 -33.50 1.76 -14.82
N HIS A 47 -32.46 2.17 -15.55
CA HIS A 47 -31.89 3.54 -15.55
C HIS A 47 -31.67 4.15 -14.14
N LYS A 48 -31.41 3.33 -13.12
CA LYS A 48 -31.18 3.77 -11.73
C LYS A 48 -29.72 3.56 -11.32
N ALA A 49 -29.07 4.65 -10.90
CA ALA A 49 -27.65 4.70 -10.55
C ALA A 49 -27.26 3.80 -9.36
N GLU A 50 -28.21 3.39 -8.52
CA GLU A 50 -27.95 2.52 -7.36
C GLU A 50 -27.52 1.09 -7.77
N MET A 51 -27.92 0.62 -8.97
CA MET A 51 -27.51 -0.70 -9.48
C MET A 51 -26.06 -0.73 -9.99
N VAL A 52 -25.50 0.43 -10.35
CA VAL A 52 -24.09 0.57 -10.76
C VAL A 52 -23.16 0.32 -9.58
N LEU A 53 -23.59 0.68 -8.36
CA LEU A 53 -22.82 0.45 -7.13
C LEU A 53 -22.66 -1.05 -6.82
N GLY A 54 -23.70 -1.86 -7.11
CA GLY A 54 -23.65 -3.32 -7.00
C GLY A 54 -22.70 -3.96 -8.01
N ALA A 55 -22.69 -3.47 -9.27
CA ALA A 55 -21.78 -3.95 -10.30
C ALA A 55 -20.30 -3.65 -9.95
N VAL A 56 -20.01 -2.48 -9.39
CA VAL A 56 -18.66 -2.09 -8.94
C VAL A 56 -18.20 -2.95 -7.76
N LEU A 57 -19.09 -3.23 -6.79
CA LEU A 57 -18.78 -4.09 -5.64
C LEU A 57 -18.44 -5.53 -6.03
N PHE A 58 -19.00 -6.07 -7.12
CA PHE A 58 -18.69 -7.41 -7.62
C PHE A 58 -17.60 -7.47 -8.71
N ALA A 59 -17.34 -6.35 -9.40
CA ALA A 59 -16.22 -6.20 -10.33
C ALA A 59 -14.85 -6.28 -9.62
N VAL A 60 -14.76 -5.80 -8.38
CA VAL A 60 -13.51 -5.79 -7.60
C VAL A 60 -13.08 -7.21 -7.19
N PRO A 61 -13.95 -8.08 -6.62
CA PRO A 61 -13.62 -9.48 -6.36
C PRO A 61 -13.31 -10.28 -7.62
N THR A 62 -14.04 -10.07 -8.71
CA THR A 62 -13.80 -10.78 -9.99
C THR A 62 -12.47 -10.40 -10.62
N TYR A 63 -12.11 -9.11 -10.62
CA TYR A 63 -10.80 -8.65 -11.06
C TYR A 63 -9.67 -9.26 -10.21
N PHE A 64 -9.87 -9.38 -8.90
CA PHE A 64 -8.88 -9.98 -7.99
C PHE A 64 -8.73 -11.50 -8.18
N LEU A 65 -9.81 -12.20 -8.53
CA LEU A 65 -9.81 -13.65 -8.82
C LEU A 65 -9.28 -13.97 -10.22
N LEU A 66 -9.51 -13.10 -11.21
CA LEU A 66 -9.04 -13.25 -12.58
C LEU A 66 -7.62 -12.74 -12.82
N ARG A 67 -7.03 -11.99 -11.87
CA ARG A 67 -5.61 -11.61 -11.90
C ARG A 67 -4.74 -12.87 -11.78
N LYS A 68 -4.45 -13.49 -12.92
CA LYS A 68 -3.48 -14.57 -13.03
C LYS A 68 -2.15 -14.10 -12.46
N LYS A 69 -1.67 -14.85 -11.47
CA LYS A 69 -0.32 -14.76 -10.93
C LYS A 69 0.65 -14.88 -12.12
N LYS A 70 1.39 -13.80 -12.43
CA LYS A 70 2.43 -13.84 -13.46
C LYS A 70 3.41 -14.96 -13.11
N VAL A 71 3.52 -15.93 -14.02
CA VAL A 71 4.49 -17.02 -13.94
C VAL A 71 5.87 -16.43 -14.15
N LYS A 72 6.76 -16.67 -13.20
CA LYS A 72 8.20 -16.42 -13.30
C LYS A 72 8.80 -17.54 -14.17
N PRO A 73 9.66 -17.26 -15.16
CA PRO A 73 10.24 -18.29 -16.02
C PRO A 73 11.12 -19.26 -15.22
N GLU A 74 11.05 -20.54 -15.60
CA GLU A 74 11.73 -21.69 -14.99
C GLU A 74 13.25 -21.65 -15.24
N PRO A 75 14.10 -22.05 -14.28
CA PRO A 75 15.56 -22.01 -14.43
C PRO A 75 16.10 -23.30 -15.05
N GLN A 76 16.84 -23.16 -16.15
CA GLN A 76 17.85 -24.14 -16.54
C GLN A 76 19.08 -23.97 -15.63
N SER A 77 19.62 -25.09 -15.16
CA SER A 77 20.94 -25.21 -14.51
C SER A 77 21.81 -26.14 -15.37
N PRO A 78 23.13 -26.27 -15.18
CA PRO A 78 24.00 -25.58 -14.22
C PRO A 78 25.33 -25.06 -14.83
N THR A 79 25.83 -23.89 -14.44
CA THR A 79 27.28 -23.65 -14.46
C THR A 79 27.68 -22.64 -13.39
N ALA A 80 28.79 -22.95 -12.72
CA ALA A 80 29.38 -22.24 -11.60
C ALA A 80 29.56 -20.74 -11.86
N GLY A 81 29.35 -19.95 -10.82
CA GLY A 81 29.62 -18.51 -10.80
C GLY A 81 28.79 -17.85 -9.71
N ALA A 82 29.40 -17.66 -8.54
CA ALA A 82 28.80 -16.93 -7.44
C ALA A 82 28.50 -15.49 -7.87
N VAL A 83 27.24 -15.19 -8.22
CA VAL A 83 26.77 -13.83 -8.46
C VAL A 83 25.94 -13.38 -7.27
N ARG A 84 26.62 -12.60 -6.43
CA ARG A 84 26.10 -11.74 -5.38
C ARG A 84 24.83 -11.04 -5.87
N ARG A 85 23.69 -11.36 -5.25
CA ARG A 85 22.44 -10.62 -5.44
C ARG A 85 22.67 -9.20 -4.96
N GLU A 86 22.64 -8.25 -5.88
CA GLU A 86 22.41 -6.84 -5.57
C GLU A 86 21.00 -6.72 -5.01
N ALA A 87 20.92 -6.78 -3.68
CA ALA A 87 19.79 -6.24 -2.95
C ALA A 87 19.81 -4.72 -3.11
N SER A 88 18.63 -4.17 -3.40
CA SER A 88 18.32 -2.75 -3.43
C SER A 88 19.11 -1.97 -2.39
N GLN A 89 19.95 -1.07 -2.89
CA GLN A 89 20.94 -0.30 -2.17
C GLN A 89 20.24 0.82 -1.37
N TYR A 90 19.69 0.48 -0.21
CA TYR A 90 19.53 1.40 0.90
C TYR A 90 20.14 0.74 2.14
N THR A 91 21.42 0.98 2.36
CA THR A 91 22.11 0.63 3.59
C THR A 91 21.93 1.78 4.58
N PRO A 92 21.06 1.64 5.61
CA PRO A 92 21.26 2.41 6.82
C PRO A 92 22.48 1.78 7.51
N ASP A 93 23.68 2.25 7.16
CA ASP A 93 24.89 1.95 7.92
C ASP A 93 24.88 2.87 9.14
N ALA A 94 24.07 2.50 10.13
CA ALA A 94 24.11 3.12 11.43
C ALA A 94 25.48 2.82 12.08
N PRO A 95 26.11 3.77 12.79
CA PRO A 95 27.35 3.54 13.50
C PRO A 95 27.26 2.35 14.44
N GLU A 96 28.34 1.58 14.58
CA GLU A 96 28.37 0.38 15.44
C GLU A 96 28.03 0.70 16.90
N GLU A 97 28.36 1.91 17.36
CA GLU A 97 27.98 2.43 18.68
C GLU A 97 26.45 2.47 18.84
N THR A 98 25.72 2.99 17.83
CA THR A 98 24.26 3.02 17.82
C THR A 98 23.67 1.61 17.81
N LEU A 99 24.24 0.67 17.05
CA LEU A 99 23.78 -0.73 17.02
C LEU A 99 24.04 -1.45 18.35
N ARG A 100 25.13 -1.10 19.05
CA ARG A 100 25.43 -1.61 20.39
C ARG A 100 24.43 -1.08 21.43
N ASP A 101 24.11 0.21 21.39
CA ASP A 101 23.13 0.82 22.28
C ASP A 101 21.74 0.23 22.05
N MET A 102 21.34 0.03 20.79
CA MET A 102 20.07 -0.64 20.48
C MET A 102 20.01 -2.05 21.08
N ARG A 103 21.08 -2.84 20.97
CA ARG A 103 21.13 -4.18 21.59
C ARG A 103 20.97 -4.15 23.11
N MET A 104 21.44 -3.09 23.76
CA MET A 104 21.48 -2.98 25.21
C MET A 104 20.21 -2.37 25.79
N TYR A 105 19.59 -1.40 25.10
CA TYR A 105 18.50 -0.58 25.65
C TYR A 105 17.18 -0.70 24.90
N TYR A 106 17.16 -1.20 23.66
CA TYR A 106 15.92 -1.29 22.89
C TYR A 106 15.11 -2.53 23.29
N THR A 107 14.02 -2.30 24.01
CA THR A 107 13.25 -3.37 24.66
C THR A 107 12.23 -4.01 23.73
N LYS A 108 11.78 -5.22 24.07
CA LYS A 108 10.72 -5.91 23.33
C LYS A 108 9.41 -5.10 23.28
N GLU A 109 9.04 -4.48 24.39
CA GLU A 109 7.83 -3.64 24.48
C GLU A 109 7.94 -2.42 23.55
N GLN A 110 9.11 -1.80 23.47
CA GLN A 110 9.37 -0.70 22.53
C GLN A 110 9.26 -1.18 21.08
N ILE A 111 9.82 -2.35 20.75
CA ILE A 111 9.70 -2.94 19.39
C ILE A 111 8.22 -3.18 19.02
N GLU A 112 7.44 -3.81 19.91
CA GLU A 112 6.03 -4.09 19.65
C GLU A 112 5.23 -2.79 19.49
N ASN A 113 5.52 -1.78 20.30
CA ASN A 113 4.93 -0.45 20.19
C ASN A 113 5.29 0.23 18.87
N ASP A 114 6.55 0.16 18.43
CA ASP A 114 7.01 0.76 17.18
C ASP A 114 6.38 0.08 15.96
N VAL A 115 6.22 -1.25 15.98
CA VAL A 115 5.48 -1.97 14.93
C VAL A 115 4.02 -1.48 14.85
N ARG A 116 3.39 -1.25 16.00
CA ARG A 116 2.03 -0.68 16.05
C ARG A 116 2.01 0.75 15.50
N ILE A 117 2.91 1.62 15.96
CA ILE A 117 3.00 3.02 15.53
C ILE A 117 3.22 3.11 14.02
N LEU A 118 4.09 2.26 13.47
CA LEU A 118 4.34 2.16 12.03
C LEU A 118 3.04 1.87 11.28
N SER A 119 2.33 0.82 11.69
CA SER A 119 1.10 0.36 11.03
C SER A 119 0.00 1.43 11.11
N GLU A 120 -0.24 1.99 12.29
CA GLU A 120 -1.27 3.02 12.51
C GLU A 120 -0.96 4.31 11.76
N SER A 121 0.29 4.78 11.81
CA SER A 121 0.70 6.01 11.14
C SER A 121 0.62 5.85 9.63
N PHE A 122 1.06 4.72 9.09
CA PHE A 122 0.96 4.43 7.66
C PHE A 122 -0.50 4.35 7.20
N LYS A 123 -1.36 3.68 7.97
CA LYS A 123 -2.80 3.62 7.67
C LYS A 123 -3.46 5.00 7.71
N LEU A 124 -3.13 5.84 8.69
CA LEU A 124 -3.67 7.20 8.78
C LEU A 124 -3.20 8.06 7.60
N ALA A 125 -1.94 7.93 7.18
CA ALA A 125 -1.42 8.61 6.00
C ALA A 125 -2.17 8.19 4.73
N GLN A 126 -2.60 6.93 4.61
CA GLN A 126 -3.38 6.47 3.45
C GLN A 126 -4.81 7.03 3.39
N GLN A 127 -5.40 7.39 4.54
CA GLN A 127 -6.82 7.72 4.65
C GLN A 127 -7.10 9.21 4.77
N THR A 128 -6.10 10.00 5.19
CA THR A 128 -6.27 11.43 5.40
C THR A 128 -6.20 12.23 4.10
N ALA A 129 -7.00 13.29 4.02
CA ALA A 129 -6.88 14.33 2.99
C ALA A 129 -6.26 15.63 3.54
N ASN A 130 -5.98 15.69 4.84
CA ASN A 130 -5.32 16.84 5.46
C ASN A 130 -3.79 16.69 5.31
N ILE A 131 -3.15 17.71 4.72
CA ILE A 131 -1.72 17.69 4.36
C ILE A 131 -0.78 17.64 5.58
N ASP A 132 -1.11 18.36 6.65
CA ASP A 132 -0.31 18.37 7.89
C ASP A 132 -0.32 16.97 8.53
N THR A 133 -1.50 16.34 8.54
CA THR A 133 -1.68 14.98 9.06
C THR A 133 -0.99 13.97 8.16
N PHE A 134 -1.08 14.13 6.84
CA PHE A 134 -0.43 13.25 5.89
C PHE A 134 1.09 13.24 6.07
N THR A 135 1.71 14.43 6.00
CA THR A 135 3.17 14.60 6.06
C THR A 135 3.72 14.13 7.41
N SER A 136 3.07 14.53 8.53
CA SER A 136 3.50 14.11 9.87
C SER A 136 3.40 12.59 10.09
N ARG A 137 2.30 11.95 9.65
CA ARG A 137 2.10 10.50 9.81
C ARG A 137 3.00 9.69 8.88
N LEU A 138 3.21 10.15 7.65
CA LEU A 138 4.13 9.52 6.72
C LEU A 138 5.57 9.59 7.23
N ALA A 139 6.01 10.77 7.69
CA ALA A 139 7.35 10.95 8.26
C ALA A 139 7.55 10.07 9.51
N LEU A 140 6.55 9.97 10.38
CA LEU A 140 6.59 9.07 11.53
C LEU A 140 6.71 7.61 11.10
N ALA A 141 5.87 7.15 10.17
CA ALA A 141 5.94 5.79 9.63
C ALA A 141 7.32 5.47 9.02
N GLN A 142 7.88 6.38 8.21
CA GLN A 142 9.20 6.19 7.62
C GLN A 142 10.30 6.07 8.67
N ARG A 143 10.32 6.98 9.66
CA ARG A 143 11.31 6.94 10.75
C ARG A 143 11.21 5.65 11.54
N THR A 144 10.00 5.25 11.93
CA THR A 144 9.79 4.01 12.68
C THR A 144 10.17 2.77 11.86
N ALA A 145 9.89 2.74 10.55
CA ALA A 145 10.34 1.66 9.67
C ALA A 145 11.87 1.55 9.64
N LEU A 146 12.57 2.68 9.55
CA LEU A 146 14.03 2.72 9.58
C LEU A 146 14.60 2.27 10.92
N THR A 147 14.02 2.70 12.05
CA THR A 147 14.42 2.25 13.38
C THR A 147 14.26 0.73 13.53
N LEU A 148 13.15 0.17 13.06
CA LEU A 148 12.90 -1.27 13.12
C LEU A 148 13.89 -2.07 12.25
N LEU A 149 14.24 -1.57 11.07
CA LEU A 149 15.27 -2.17 10.22
C LEU A 149 16.66 -2.10 10.87
N GLN A 150 16.99 -1.01 11.54
CA GLN A 150 18.24 -0.88 12.30
C GLN A 150 18.28 -1.84 13.48
N ALA A 151 17.17 -1.99 14.21
CA ALA A 151 17.06 -2.92 15.32
C ALA A 151 17.23 -4.38 14.87
N GLU A 152 16.68 -4.73 13.70
CA GLU A 152 16.86 -6.05 13.08
C GLU A 152 18.32 -6.30 12.72
N LYS A 153 18.99 -5.33 12.08
CA LYS A 153 20.44 -5.40 11.79
C LYS A 153 21.29 -5.53 13.04
N ALA A 154 20.92 -4.83 14.11
CA ALA A 154 21.58 -4.92 15.41
C ALA A 154 21.36 -6.30 16.09
N GLY A 155 20.43 -7.12 15.61
CA GLY A 155 20.09 -8.40 16.23
C GLY A 155 19.31 -8.25 17.54
N CYS A 156 18.50 -7.19 17.66
CA CYS A 156 17.67 -6.95 18.85
C CYS A 156 16.68 -8.11 19.05
N LYS A 157 16.62 -8.63 20.28
CA LYS A 157 15.68 -9.71 20.63
C LYS A 157 14.26 -9.15 20.66
N GLY A 158 13.33 -9.77 19.93
CA GLY A 158 11.92 -9.38 19.90
C GLY A 158 11.42 -8.88 18.55
N ILE A 159 12.30 -8.69 17.56
CA ILE A 159 11.89 -8.43 16.18
C ILE A 159 11.16 -9.68 15.64
N LEU A 160 9.88 -9.51 15.29
CA LEU A 160 9.06 -10.58 14.74
C LEU A 160 9.48 -10.94 13.29
N PRO A 161 9.35 -12.22 12.89
CA PRO A 161 9.57 -12.61 11.51
C PRO A 161 8.64 -11.85 10.55
N GLY A 162 9.21 -11.15 9.57
CA GLY A 162 8.47 -10.38 8.57
C GLY A 162 8.41 -8.88 8.82
N THR A 163 8.91 -8.39 9.96
CA THR A 163 8.99 -6.94 10.24
C THR A 163 9.82 -6.18 9.21
N SER A 164 11.01 -6.66 8.82
CA SER A 164 11.78 -6.06 7.70
C SER A 164 10.95 -5.92 6.44
N LYS A 165 10.22 -6.98 6.05
CA LYS A 165 9.43 -6.96 4.82
C LYS A 165 8.33 -5.90 4.87
N THR A 166 7.66 -5.73 6.01
CA THR A 166 6.67 -4.68 6.20
C THR A 166 7.32 -3.29 6.14
N CYS A 167 8.48 -3.12 6.78
CA CYS A 167 9.22 -1.86 6.74
C CYS A 167 9.64 -1.50 5.31
N ASP A 168 10.21 -2.44 4.57
CA ASP A 168 10.60 -2.28 3.17
C ASP A 168 9.39 -1.94 2.29
N GLN A 169 8.25 -2.59 2.53
CA GLN A 169 7.00 -2.28 1.83
C GLN A 169 6.56 -0.83 2.09
N VAL A 170 6.54 -0.39 3.36
CA VAL A 170 6.19 0.99 3.71
C VAL A 170 7.14 1.97 3.01
N LEU A 171 8.46 1.77 3.14
CA LEU A 171 9.46 2.65 2.56
C LEU A 171 9.40 2.70 1.02
N SER A 172 9.18 1.55 0.36
CA SER A 172 9.02 1.50 -1.10
C SER A 172 7.74 2.18 -1.60
N SER A 173 6.69 2.22 -0.77
CA SER A 173 5.40 2.82 -1.13
C SER A 173 5.32 4.35 -0.92
N VAL A 174 6.32 4.97 -0.30
CA VAL A 174 6.29 6.39 0.09
C VAL A 174 5.98 7.30 -1.09
N LYS A 175 6.67 7.11 -2.22
CA LYS A 175 6.48 7.95 -3.41
C LYS A 175 5.08 7.80 -3.99
N ASP A 176 4.64 6.57 -4.17
CA ASP A 176 3.30 6.26 -4.68
C ASP A 176 2.21 6.86 -3.77
N LEU A 177 2.44 6.83 -2.45
CA LEU A 177 1.51 7.38 -1.49
C LEU A 177 1.45 8.91 -1.54
N LYS A 178 2.59 9.59 -1.74
CA LYS A 178 2.61 11.05 -1.96
C LYS A 178 1.88 11.44 -3.24
N ILE A 179 2.08 10.70 -4.33
CA ILE A 179 1.37 10.92 -5.59
C ILE A 179 -0.14 10.77 -5.38
N ALA A 180 -0.57 9.64 -4.80
CA ALA A 180 -1.98 9.38 -4.52
C ALA A 180 -2.59 10.44 -3.59
N PHE A 181 -1.86 10.90 -2.58
CA PHE A 181 -2.31 11.97 -1.70
C PHE A 181 -2.53 13.29 -2.46
N LEU A 182 -1.57 13.70 -3.31
CA LEU A 182 -1.68 14.92 -4.10
C LEU A 182 -2.90 14.87 -5.04
N GLU A 183 -3.09 13.76 -5.75
CA GLU A 183 -4.23 13.56 -6.66
C GLU A 183 -5.58 13.58 -5.91
N ASN A 184 -5.67 12.84 -4.80
CA ASN A 184 -6.91 12.76 -4.02
C ASN A 184 -7.24 14.09 -3.32
N SER A 185 -6.24 14.76 -2.76
CA SER A 185 -6.42 16.07 -2.11
C SER A 185 -6.84 17.13 -3.11
N TYR A 186 -6.25 17.12 -4.32
CA TYR A 186 -6.65 17.99 -5.42
C TYR A 186 -8.12 17.79 -5.80
N ILE A 187 -8.53 16.53 -6.05
CA ILE A 187 -9.93 16.22 -6.42
C ILE A 187 -10.88 16.70 -5.31
N LYS A 188 -10.55 16.41 -4.05
CA LYS A 188 -11.38 16.79 -2.91
C LYS A 188 -11.52 18.31 -2.79
N GLU A 189 -10.40 19.03 -2.71
CA GLU A 189 -10.42 20.47 -2.45
C GLU A 189 -11.00 21.26 -3.63
N THR A 190 -10.75 20.85 -4.87
CA THR A 190 -11.36 21.49 -6.04
C THR A 190 -12.85 21.20 -6.15
N THR A 191 -13.30 19.97 -5.88
CA THR A 191 -14.72 19.63 -5.86
C THR A 191 -15.45 20.43 -4.78
N GLU A 192 -14.91 20.46 -3.55
CA GLU A 192 -15.50 21.23 -2.46
C GLU A 192 -15.45 22.74 -2.69
N ALA A 193 -14.44 23.25 -3.41
CA ALA A 193 -14.42 24.64 -3.86
C ALA A 193 -15.53 24.91 -4.87
N MET A 194 -15.66 24.10 -5.93
CA MET A 194 -16.67 24.28 -6.98
C MET A 194 -18.12 24.21 -6.47
N LEU A 195 -18.36 23.54 -5.34
CA LEU A 195 -19.67 23.53 -4.67
C LEU A 195 -20.03 24.86 -3.99
N LEU A 196 -19.09 25.80 -3.84
CA LEU A 196 -19.36 27.12 -3.26
C LEU A 196 -20.11 28.02 -4.25
N LYS A 197 -21.07 28.79 -3.73
CA LYS A 197 -21.97 29.63 -4.54
C LYS A 197 -21.30 30.85 -5.16
N THR A 198 -20.23 31.37 -4.55
CA THR A 198 -19.61 32.65 -4.97
C THR A 198 -18.23 32.42 -5.57
N PRO A 199 -17.86 33.09 -6.68
CA PRO A 199 -16.52 33.01 -7.26
C PRO A 199 -15.42 33.41 -6.28
N SER A 200 -15.66 34.43 -5.44
CA SER A 200 -14.71 34.84 -4.40
C SER A 200 -14.50 33.77 -3.33
N GLY A 201 -15.56 33.04 -2.95
CA GLY A 201 -15.45 31.90 -2.03
C GLY A 201 -14.66 30.74 -2.62
N GLN A 202 -14.93 30.41 -3.89
CA GLN A 202 -14.18 29.41 -4.66
C GLN A 202 -12.69 29.74 -4.68
N ARG A 203 -12.36 30.97 -5.10
CA ARG A 203 -10.98 31.46 -5.18
C ARG A 203 -10.29 31.41 -3.81
N LYS A 204 -10.90 31.94 -2.76
CA LYS A 204 -10.33 31.94 -1.41
C LYS A 204 -10.02 30.53 -0.90
N ARG A 205 -10.88 29.57 -1.21
CA ARG A 205 -10.66 28.16 -0.82
C ARG A 205 -9.48 27.54 -1.58
N MET A 206 -9.40 27.77 -2.89
CA MET A 206 -8.28 27.29 -3.70
C MET A 206 -6.95 27.96 -3.31
N GLU A 207 -6.95 29.26 -3.00
CA GLU A 207 -5.79 29.98 -2.47
C GLU A 207 -5.32 29.38 -1.14
N ALA A 208 -6.24 29.05 -0.24
CA ALA A 208 -5.90 28.39 1.02
C ALA A 208 -5.30 26.99 0.80
N TYR A 209 -5.77 26.25 -0.20
CA TYR A 209 -5.19 24.96 -0.58
C TYR A 209 -3.77 25.13 -1.17
N LEU A 210 -3.57 26.07 -2.09
CA LEU A 210 -2.26 26.38 -2.66
C LEU A 210 -1.26 26.85 -1.60
N ALA A 211 -1.68 27.68 -0.64
CA ALA A 211 -0.84 28.13 0.46
C ALA A 211 -0.39 26.95 1.33
N LYS A 212 -1.28 25.98 1.58
CA LYS A 212 -0.93 24.75 2.30
C LYS A 212 0.04 23.87 1.51
N LEU A 213 -0.17 23.70 0.21
CA LEU A 213 0.77 22.97 -0.64
C LEU A 213 2.17 23.61 -0.60
N GLU A 214 2.25 24.93 -0.73
CA GLU A 214 3.54 25.63 -0.71
C GLU A 214 4.26 25.51 0.63
N ALA A 215 3.52 25.55 1.76
CA ALA A 215 4.08 25.33 3.09
C ALA A 215 4.72 23.94 3.25
N HIS A 216 4.25 22.94 2.49
CA HIS A 216 4.75 21.56 2.51
C HIS A 216 5.57 21.18 1.27
N LYS A 217 5.97 22.13 0.43
CA LYS A 217 6.66 21.86 -0.84
C LYS A 217 7.88 20.94 -0.68
N THR A 218 8.65 21.12 0.39
CA THR A 218 9.85 20.31 0.66
C THR A 218 9.52 18.83 0.86
N ASP A 219 8.32 18.52 1.36
CA ASP A 219 7.88 17.14 1.60
C ASP A 219 7.56 16.40 0.28
N PHE A 220 7.43 17.12 -0.84
CA PHE A 220 7.03 16.56 -2.15
C PHE A 220 8.10 16.70 -3.24
N LEU A 221 9.34 17.07 -2.90
CA LEU A 221 10.43 17.24 -3.89
C LEU A 221 10.73 15.98 -4.71
N ASP A 222 10.53 14.79 -4.12
CA ASP A 222 10.74 13.49 -4.76
C ASP A 222 9.62 13.09 -5.72
N VAL A 223 8.55 13.89 -5.80
CA VAL A 223 7.39 13.74 -6.68
C VAL A 223 7.00 15.10 -7.33
N ALA A 224 8.01 15.92 -7.63
CA ALA A 224 7.84 17.30 -8.10
C ALA A 224 6.93 17.42 -9.33
N ASP A 225 7.00 16.49 -10.28
CA ASP A 225 6.16 16.51 -11.48
C ASP A 225 4.66 16.50 -11.15
N THR A 226 4.25 15.65 -10.21
CA THR A 226 2.86 15.55 -9.75
C THR A 226 2.47 16.77 -8.91
N TYR A 227 3.36 17.24 -8.04
CA TYR A 227 3.15 18.45 -7.25
C TYR A 227 2.90 19.66 -8.15
N ASP A 228 3.79 19.91 -9.11
CA ASP A 228 3.70 21.03 -10.03
C ASP A 228 2.46 20.92 -10.93
N LYS A 229 2.07 19.70 -11.33
CA LYS A 229 0.82 19.46 -12.05
C LYS A 229 -0.39 19.88 -11.20
N VAL A 230 -0.48 19.42 -9.94
CA VAL A 230 -1.59 19.79 -9.04
C VAL A 230 -1.66 21.30 -8.81
N VAL A 231 -0.52 21.96 -8.61
CA VAL A 231 -0.46 23.42 -8.45
C VAL A 231 -0.94 24.14 -9.70
N ARG A 232 -0.48 23.73 -10.89
CA ARG A 232 -0.93 24.31 -12.17
C ARG A 232 -2.42 24.11 -12.39
N ASP A 233 -2.89 22.87 -12.27
CA ASP A 233 -4.29 22.53 -12.52
C ASP A 233 -5.23 23.28 -11.55
N THR A 234 -4.83 23.41 -10.28
CA THR A 234 -5.58 24.22 -9.30
C THR A 234 -5.68 25.68 -9.73
N LYS A 235 -4.58 26.29 -10.20
CA LYS A 235 -4.58 27.69 -10.66
C LYS A 235 -5.46 27.90 -11.89
N VAL A 236 -5.52 26.93 -12.80
CA VAL A 236 -6.38 26.98 -14.00
C VAL A 236 -7.86 26.99 -13.62
N LEU A 237 -8.24 26.32 -12.53
CA LEU A 237 -9.62 26.25 -12.06
C LEU A 237 -10.08 27.48 -11.26
N MET A 238 -9.18 28.39 -10.92
CA MET A 238 -9.54 29.58 -10.15
C MET A 238 -10.30 30.59 -11.02
N PRO A 239 -11.49 31.06 -10.59
CA PRO A 239 -12.26 32.10 -11.28
C PRO A 239 -11.69 33.50 -11.01
#